data_AF-A0AAP1WFL2-F1
#
_entry.id   AF-A0AAP1WFL2-F1
#
_cell.length_a   1.000
_cell.length_b   1.000
_cell.length_c   1.000
_cell.angle_alpha   90.00
_cell.angle_beta   90.00
_cell.angle_gamma   90.00
#
_symmetry.space_group_name_H-M   'P 1'
#
loop_
_entity.id
_entity.type
_entity.pdbx_description
1 polymer ?
#
loop_
_entity_poly.entity_id
_entity_poly.type
_entity_poly.pdbx_seq_one_letter_code
_entity_poly.pdbx_strand_id
1 'polypeptide(L)'
;MTHKEIIKPNLDKLQAKIVDAIIKKAQKLHVDSQVINRRMLVDYLNYTLQINLKEGLHIKQLLEDAYVKASYSSSIQNAIVNNIYDNDGRNKVFNPNRVAQRVTALDIQNPEIDLDDFKLIEHGTQLVKQFDGTSDIQAIQSNIETLKPTKEFSLTGKSKVEAKRKHAFNIKQEYAKIIETHEVVKDINLNLVDDFDKTRNKLKLVREDLLNLLIDLFGDQIKVTEPELFDVSGINWENFEDSYAKLDTFFACIDQNVETFKGSHQQHMADISQSGKNQFNSFMDQTTKLSNKGSLKSQDIKAAAGVAAVGFLIEGGLSIAKSRTEAKKTIAQIDFDIEKLKEGMQGDVQIILDDILKLGYFYSELKDKLIPQLQLFSQVTVNKLTNDIAPLYKQIISNTEIKNLRDSNQNLMTEHRTIQAELADQNEQIELHEQEEEYLKETIRNQQGERSFLMSLQPIEPNPVYKIISPSKSKKLYNHTIENWTAFCKPFIENFKNLQANLVEETKIKEDKITIVEQLTNRQASVEQELKQNSKKIKTVFEQAGNKSVLKDLLTQIRDFTISSKGVLEVNISKELV
;
A
#
# COMPACT_ATOMS: atom_id res chain seq x y z
N MET A 1 -2.34 -22.21 -28.67
CA MET A 1 -2.71 -20.94 -28.03
C MET A 1 -1.42 -20.30 -27.53
N THR A 2 -1.12 -19.06 -27.92
CA THR A 2 0.08 -18.31 -27.50
C THR A 2 -0.16 -17.64 -26.15
N HIS A 3 0.89 -17.22 -25.43
CA HIS A 3 0.71 -16.45 -24.20
C HIS A 3 -0.10 -15.16 -24.40
N LYS A 4 0.04 -14.48 -25.56
CA LYS A 4 -0.73 -13.28 -25.90
C LYS A 4 -2.22 -13.59 -26.03
N GLU A 5 -2.59 -14.75 -26.57
CA GLU A 5 -3.99 -15.18 -26.66
C GLU A 5 -4.58 -15.50 -25.29
N ILE A 6 -3.76 -15.97 -24.35
CA ILE A 6 -4.16 -16.28 -22.97
C ILE A 6 -4.39 -14.98 -22.16
N ILE A 7 -3.44 -14.04 -22.22
CA ILE A 7 -3.41 -12.85 -21.35
C ILE A 7 -4.09 -11.64 -21.99
N LYS A 8 -3.99 -11.48 -23.32
CA LYS A 8 -4.38 -10.26 -24.05
C LYS A 8 -5.25 -10.52 -25.29
N PRO A 9 -6.33 -11.32 -25.21
CA PRO A 9 -7.13 -11.61 -26.41
C PRO A 9 -7.72 -10.32 -27.01
N ASN A 10 -7.38 -10.03 -28.28
CA ASN A 10 -7.84 -8.88 -29.07
C ASN A 10 -7.37 -7.48 -28.62
N LEU A 11 -6.37 -7.35 -27.73
CA LEU A 11 -5.88 -6.04 -27.27
C LEU A 11 -5.27 -5.19 -28.39
N ASP A 12 -4.52 -5.80 -29.31
CA ASP A 12 -3.72 -5.09 -30.31
C ASP A 12 -4.57 -4.17 -31.21
N LYS A 13 -5.84 -4.53 -31.44
CA LYS A 13 -6.79 -3.72 -32.24
C LYS A 13 -7.36 -2.52 -31.47
N LEU A 14 -7.27 -2.53 -30.15
CA LEU A 14 -7.90 -1.57 -29.24
C LEU A 14 -6.88 -0.75 -28.44
N GLN A 15 -5.58 -1.08 -28.53
CA GLN A 15 -4.50 -0.46 -27.77
C GLN A 15 -4.57 1.08 -27.81
N ALA A 16 -4.66 1.68 -29.00
CA ALA A 16 -4.73 3.15 -29.11
C ALA A 16 -5.94 3.75 -28.35
N LYS A 17 -7.11 3.10 -28.38
CA LYS A 17 -8.31 3.54 -27.66
C LYS A 17 -8.17 3.37 -26.16
N ILE A 18 -7.54 2.29 -25.72
CA ILE A 18 -7.25 2.02 -24.31
C ILE A 18 -6.29 3.08 -23.77
N VAL A 19 -5.20 3.34 -24.49
CA VAL A 19 -4.23 4.39 -24.16
C VAL A 19 -4.90 5.76 -24.03
N ASP A 20 -5.80 6.13 -24.96
CA ASP A 20 -6.57 7.37 -24.87
C ASP A 20 -7.51 7.43 -23.66
N ALA A 21 -8.12 6.30 -23.30
CA ALA A 21 -8.98 6.21 -22.11
C ALA A 21 -8.18 6.34 -20.80
N ILE A 22 -6.97 5.77 -20.75
CA ILE A 22 -6.03 5.91 -19.63
C ILE A 22 -5.65 7.39 -19.45
N ILE A 23 -5.26 8.08 -20.52
CA ILE A 23 -4.91 9.51 -20.47
C ILE A 23 -6.07 10.34 -19.91
N LYS A 24 -7.30 10.10 -20.40
CA LYS A 24 -8.50 10.78 -19.89
C LYS A 24 -8.77 10.49 -18.42
N LYS A 25 -8.58 9.24 -17.98
CA LYS A 25 -8.75 8.86 -16.58
C LYS A 25 -7.72 9.53 -15.70
N ALA A 26 -6.44 9.51 -16.09
CA ALA A 26 -5.36 10.16 -15.36
C ALA A 26 -5.59 11.67 -15.21
N GLN A 27 -6.04 12.35 -16.28
CA GLN A 27 -6.44 13.76 -16.20
C GLN A 27 -7.52 14.00 -15.15
N LYS A 28 -8.57 13.16 -15.12
CA LYS A 28 -9.65 13.28 -14.13
C LYS A 28 -9.14 13.04 -12.71
N LEU A 29 -8.36 11.99 -12.50
CA LEU A 29 -7.78 11.65 -11.20
C LEU A 29 -6.92 12.79 -10.64
N HIS A 30 -6.16 13.46 -11.51
CA HIS A 30 -5.36 14.62 -11.14
C HIS A 30 -6.23 15.80 -10.67
N VAL A 31 -7.30 16.12 -11.41
CA VAL A 31 -8.22 17.21 -11.06
C VAL A 31 -8.96 16.93 -9.77
N ASP A 32 -9.38 15.67 -9.57
CA ASP A 32 -10.17 15.25 -8.42
C ASP A 32 -9.30 14.92 -7.18
N SER A 33 -7.97 14.98 -7.29
CA SER A 33 -7.00 14.54 -6.27
C SER A 33 -7.27 13.11 -5.77
N GLN A 34 -7.58 12.20 -6.70
CA GLN A 34 -7.93 10.81 -6.40
C GLN A 34 -6.83 9.86 -6.87
N VAL A 35 -6.62 8.78 -6.13
CA VAL A 35 -5.82 7.63 -6.54
C VAL A 35 -6.72 6.42 -6.77
N ILE A 36 -6.29 5.52 -7.65
CA ILE A 36 -6.97 4.25 -7.90
C ILE A 36 -5.94 3.12 -7.95
N ASN A 37 -6.39 1.89 -7.69
CA ASN A 37 -5.57 0.71 -7.92
C ASN A 37 -5.73 0.18 -9.37
N ARG A 38 -4.92 -0.82 -9.69
CA ARG A 38 -4.87 -1.49 -10.99
C ARG A 38 -6.21 -2.09 -11.39
N ARG A 39 -6.91 -2.75 -10.46
CA ARG A 39 -8.25 -3.31 -10.69
C ARG A 39 -9.26 -2.24 -11.08
N MET A 40 -9.32 -1.15 -10.32
CA MET A 40 -10.22 -0.03 -10.60
C MET A 40 -9.93 0.62 -11.96
N LEU A 41 -8.68 0.63 -12.41
CA LEU A 41 -8.33 1.07 -13.77
C LEU A 41 -8.90 0.11 -14.81
N VAL A 42 -8.71 -1.19 -14.63
CA VAL A 42 -9.24 -2.23 -15.53
C VAL A 42 -10.77 -2.16 -15.60
N ASP A 43 -11.46 -2.02 -14.47
CA ASP A 43 -12.92 -1.88 -14.41
C ASP A 43 -13.40 -0.65 -15.16
N TYR A 44 -12.72 0.49 -14.97
CA TYR A 44 -13.02 1.71 -15.71
C TYR A 44 -12.84 1.51 -17.22
N LEU A 45 -11.77 0.83 -17.66
CA LEU A 45 -11.51 0.57 -19.07
C LEU A 45 -12.54 -0.37 -19.68
N ASN A 46 -12.88 -1.46 -18.96
CA ASN A 46 -13.92 -2.41 -19.35
C ASN A 46 -15.28 -1.74 -19.50
N TYR A 47 -15.67 -0.93 -18.52
CA TYR A 47 -16.92 -0.17 -18.55
C TYR A 47 -16.94 0.86 -19.69
N THR A 48 -15.88 1.65 -19.83
CA THR A 48 -15.85 2.76 -20.79
C THR A 48 -15.79 2.29 -22.23
N LEU A 49 -15.04 1.23 -22.49
CA LEU A 49 -14.77 0.73 -23.84
C LEU A 49 -15.63 -0.47 -24.23
N GLN A 50 -16.40 -1.03 -23.28
CA GLN A 50 -17.20 -2.25 -23.45
C GLN A 50 -16.33 -3.42 -23.91
N ILE A 51 -15.23 -3.64 -23.19
CA ILE A 51 -14.22 -4.68 -23.45
C ILE A 51 -14.09 -5.62 -22.25
N ASN A 52 -13.35 -6.71 -22.43
CA ASN A 52 -13.03 -7.67 -21.37
C ASN A 52 -11.51 -7.77 -21.18
N LEU A 53 -10.93 -6.65 -20.76
CA LEU A 53 -9.54 -6.54 -20.32
C LEU A 53 -9.39 -7.25 -18.97
N LYS A 54 -8.36 -8.08 -18.85
CA LYS A 54 -8.00 -8.75 -17.61
C LYS A 54 -6.87 -8.00 -16.91
N GLU A 55 -6.71 -8.21 -15.61
CA GLU A 55 -5.51 -7.73 -14.92
C GLU A 55 -4.28 -8.56 -15.32
N GLY A 56 -3.12 -7.90 -15.45
CA GLY A 56 -1.84 -8.55 -15.72
C GLY A 56 -0.76 -7.54 -16.07
N LEU A 57 0.47 -8.01 -16.32
CA LEU A 57 1.63 -7.12 -16.57
C LEU A 57 1.47 -6.21 -17.79
N HIS A 58 0.59 -6.57 -18.71
CA HIS A 58 0.29 -5.76 -19.88
C HIS A 58 -0.31 -4.38 -19.57
N ILE A 59 -0.90 -4.20 -18.39
CA ILE A 59 -1.38 -2.89 -17.94
C ILE A 59 -0.22 -1.91 -17.79
N LYS A 60 0.96 -2.38 -17.35
CA LYS A 60 2.18 -1.56 -17.28
C LYS A 60 2.59 -1.01 -18.65
N GLN A 61 2.56 -1.86 -19.69
CA GLN A 61 2.84 -1.42 -21.07
C GLN A 61 1.82 -0.36 -21.55
N LEU A 62 0.54 -0.55 -21.25
CA LEU A 62 -0.49 0.42 -21.63
C LEU A 62 -0.30 1.78 -20.93
N LEU A 63 0.15 1.77 -19.68
CA LEU A 63 0.49 2.97 -18.93
C LEU A 63 1.76 3.64 -19.47
N GLU A 64 2.77 2.87 -19.86
CA GLU A 64 3.97 3.37 -20.53
C GLU A 64 3.60 4.05 -21.87
N ASP A 65 2.80 3.38 -22.71
CA ASP A 65 2.33 3.94 -23.98
C ASP A 65 1.54 5.24 -23.76
N ALA A 66 0.69 5.28 -22.72
CA ALA A 66 -0.03 6.48 -22.32
C ALA A 66 0.90 7.59 -21.85
N TYR A 67 1.92 7.26 -21.06
CA TYR A 67 2.93 8.20 -20.58
C TYR A 67 3.72 8.82 -21.73
N VAL A 68 4.17 8.00 -22.69
CA VAL A 68 4.89 8.46 -23.90
C VAL A 68 3.98 9.33 -24.76
N LYS A 69 2.74 8.90 -25.00
CA LYS A 69 1.76 9.67 -25.77
C LYS A 69 1.39 10.99 -25.09
N ALA A 70 1.43 11.05 -23.76
CA ALA A 70 1.18 12.24 -22.96
C ALA A 70 2.40 13.17 -22.79
N SER A 71 3.50 12.95 -23.52
CA SER A 71 4.72 13.77 -23.47
C SER A 71 4.51 15.27 -23.70
N TYR A 72 3.38 15.66 -24.28
CA TYR A 72 2.98 17.07 -24.42
C TYR A 72 2.55 17.73 -23.09
N SER A 73 2.38 16.99 -21.98
CA SER A 73 1.91 17.53 -20.70
C SER A 73 2.49 16.78 -19.49
N SER A 74 3.41 17.43 -18.77
CA SER A 74 4.03 16.90 -17.56
C SER A 74 3.01 16.60 -16.45
N SER A 75 1.94 17.37 -16.33
CA SER A 75 0.86 17.11 -15.36
C SER A 75 0.15 15.77 -15.60
N ILE A 76 -0.07 15.40 -16.87
CA ILE A 76 -0.71 14.12 -17.23
C ILE A 76 0.26 12.98 -17.00
N GLN A 77 1.52 13.15 -17.40
CA GLN A 77 2.57 12.18 -17.12
C GLN A 77 2.71 11.91 -15.62
N ASN A 78 2.72 12.97 -14.80
CA ASN A 78 2.73 12.85 -13.34
C ASN A 78 1.49 12.14 -12.82
N ALA A 79 0.31 12.40 -13.39
CA ALA A 79 -0.93 11.74 -13.00
C ALA A 79 -0.93 10.23 -13.32
N ILE A 80 -0.40 9.84 -14.48
CA ILE A 80 -0.26 8.43 -14.86
C ILE A 80 0.64 7.68 -13.85
N VAL A 81 1.71 8.33 -13.39
CA VAL A 81 2.69 7.72 -12.47
C VAL A 81 2.24 7.77 -11.01
N ASN A 82 1.57 8.84 -10.56
CA ASN A 82 1.33 9.08 -9.13
C ASN A 82 -0.12 8.83 -8.68
N ASN A 83 -1.05 8.49 -9.58
CA ASN A 83 -2.45 8.27 -9.23
C ASN A 83 -2.93 6.84 -9.50
N ILE A 84 -2.06 5.95 -9.98
CA ILE A 84 -2.40 4.58 -10.37
C ILE A 84 -1.40 3.62 -9.70
N TYR A 85 -1.90 2.87 -8.72
CA TYR A 85 -1.12 1.95 -7.89
C TYR A 85 -1.47 0.50 -8.20
N ASP A 86 -0.58 -0.44 -7.85
CA ASP A 86 -0.92 -1.86 -7.81
C ASP A 86 -1.97 -2.12 -6.73
N ASN A 87 -2.53 -3.33 -6.73
CA ASN A 87 -3.66 -3.66 -5.86
C ASN A 87 -3.30 -3.67 -4.37
N ASP A 88 -2.02 -3.77 -4.03
CA ASP A 88 -1.50 -3.59 -2.68
C ASP A 88 -1.57 -2.13 -2.18
N GLY A 89 -1.78 -1.16 -3.08
CA GLY A 89 -1.80 0.26 -2.78
C GLY A 89 -0.44 0.88 -2.47
N ARG A 90 0.64 0.11 -2.51
CA ARG A 90 2.00 0.53 -2.14
C ARG A 90 2.82 0.89 -3.38
N ASN A 91 2.76 0.04 -4.39
CA ASN A 91 3.59 0.17 -5.58
C ASN A 91 2.89 0.92 -6.71
N LYS A 92 3.64 1.68 -7.50
CA LYS A 92 3.14 2.30 -8.73
C LYS A 92 3.15 1.26 -9.84
N VAL A 93 2.03 1.08 -10.55
CA VAL A 93 1.95 0.12 -11.67
C VAL A 93 2.99 0.45 -12.75
N PHE A 94 3.24 1.74 -12.98
CA PHE A 94 4.24 2.23 -13.91
C PHE A 94 5.04 3.39 -13.31
N ASN A 95 6.36 3.31 -13.41
CA ASN A 95 7.26 4.37 -12.98
C ASN A 95 8.46 4.48 -13.97
N PRO A 96 8.61 5.59 -14.70
CA PRO A 96 9.69 5.77 -15.69
C PRO A 96 11.06 5.96 -15.04
N ASN A 97 11.11 6.22 -13.73
CA ASN A 97 12.34 6.42 -12.97
C ASN A 97 12.83 5.15 -12.28
N ARG A 98 12.41 3.97 -12.74
CA ARG A 98 12.72 2.65 -12.17
C ARG A 98 13.21 1.72 -13.24
N VAL A 99 14.07 0.78 -12.88
CA VAL A 99 14.58 -0.21 -13.82
C VAL A 99 13.44 -1.15 -14.22
N ALA A 100 13.25 -1.35 -15.53
CA ALA A 100 12.30 -2.32 -16.05
C ALA A 100 12.89 -3.74 -16.02
N GLN A 101 12.06 -4.74 -15.75
CA GLN A 101 12.47 -6.14 -15.90
C GLN A 101 12.70 -6.44 -17.38
N ARG A 102 13.78 -7.16 -17.70
CA ARG A 102 14.04 -7.66 -19.05
C ARG A 102 13.33 -8.99 -19.27
N VAL A 103 12.52 -9.07 -20.32
CA VAL A 103 11.92 -10.32 -20.79
C VAL A 103 12.46 -10.76 -22.15
N THR A 104 13.21 -9.89 -22.84
CA THR A 104 13.74 -10.18 -24.18
C THR A 104 15.01 -11.02 -24.14
N ALA A 105 15.08 -12.03 -25.01
CA ALA A 105 16.30 -12.77 -25.28
C ALA A 105 17.33 -11.92 -26.02
N LEU A 106 18.61 -12.11 -25.71
CA LEU A 106 19.73 -11.43 -26.35
C LEU A 106 19.76 -11.68 -27.86
N ASP A 107 19.74 -10.60 -28.65
CA ASP A 107 20.17 -10.65 -30.05
C ASP A 107 21.69 -10.72 -30.09
N ILE A 108 22.24 -11.91 -30.33
CA ILE A 108 23.69 -12.12 -30.37
C ILE A 108 24.31 -11.52 -31.65
N GLN A 109 23.52 -11.26 -32.70
CA GLN A 109 24.02 -10.63 -33.93
C GLN A 109 24.34 -9.16 -33.71
N ASN A 110 23.49 -8.49 -32.92
CA ASN A 110 23.59 -7.08 -32.56
C ASN A 110 23.34 -6.96 -31.03
N PRO A 111 24.33 -7.36 -30.21
CA PRO A 111 24.14 -7.42 -28.77
C PRO A 111 24.01 -6.01 -28.19
N GLU A 112 22.84 -5.73 -27.63
CA GLU A 112 22.58 -4.53 -26.86
C GLU A 112 22.43 -4.90 -25.38
N ILE A 113 23.12 -4.16 -24.52
CA ILE A 113 22.90 -4.16 -23.07
C ILE A 113 22.47 -2.76 -22.71
N ASP A 114 21.32 -2.68 -22.06
CA ASP A 114 20.79 -1.43 -21.54
C ASP A 114 21.70 -0.92 -20.42
N LEU A 115 22.51 0.10 -20.74
CA LEU A 115 23.36 0.78 -19.77
C LEU A 115 22.65 2.00 -19.15
N ASP A 116 21.45 2.35 -19.63
CA ASP A 116 20.68 3.47 -19.09
C ASP A 116 20.08 3.12 -17.72
N ASP A 117 19.96 1.83 -17.38
CA ASP A 117 19.67 1.36 -16.02
C ASP A 117 20.56 1.99 -14.95
N PHE A 118 21.86 2.18 -15.25
CA PHE A 118 22.79 2.79 -14.30
C PHE A 118 22.50 4.26 -14.04
N LYS A 119 21.88 4.97 -14.99
CA LYS A 119 21.40 6.35 -14.77
C LYS A 119 20.20 6.37 -13.83
N LEU A 120 19.30 5.38 -13.96
CA LEU A 120 18.14 5.23 -13.06
C LEU A 120 18.60 4.85 -11.64
N ILE A 121 19.56 3.93 -11.51
CA ILE A 121 20.20 3.57 -10.23
C ILE A 121 20.92 4.78 -9.62
N GLU A 122 21.62 5.58 -10.43
CA GLU A 122 22.29 6.80 -9.95
C GLU A 122 21.27 7.82 -9.42
N HIS A 123 20.13 7.98 -10.10
CA HIS A 123 19.03 8.80 -9.61
C HIS A 123 18.48 8.28 -8.27
N GLY A 124 18.24 6.97 -8.15
CA GLY A 124 17.84 6.33 -6.88
C GLY A 124 18.85 6.55 -5.75
N THR A 125 20.14 6.45 -6.05
CA THR A 125 21.24 6.74 -5.12
C THR A 125 21.21 8.20 -4.65
N GLN A 126 20.94 9.14 -5.54
CA GLN A 126 20.80 10.55 -5.20
C GLN A 126 19.60 10.80 -4.28
N LEU A 127 18.47 10.11 -4.50
CA LEU A 127 17.30 10.19 -3.62
C LEU A 127 17.60 9.70 -2.20
N VAL A 128 18.27 8.54 -2.04
CA VAL A 128 18.70 8.04 -0.72
C VAL A 128 19.58 9.07 -0.02
N LYS A 129 20.52 9.68 -0.75
CA LYS A 129 21.44 10.70 -0.18
C LYS A 129 20.73 11.99 0.25
N GLN A 130 19.63 12.36 -0.38
CA GLN A 130 18.88 13.58 -0.05
C GLN A 130 18.09 13.44 1.25
N PHE A 131 17.81 12.22 1.69
CA PHE A 131 16.96 11.94 2.84
C PHE A 131 17.81 11.52 4.05
N ASP A 132 17.95 12.39 5.04
CA ASP A 132 18.62 12.08 6.30
C ASP A 132 17.58 11.74 7.38
N GLY A 133 17.09 10.49 7.30
CA GLY A 133 16.07 10.00 8.23
C GLY A 133 16.49 10.09 9.70
N THR A 134 17.79 10.00 10.00
CA THR A 134 18.29 10.11 11.38
C THR A 134 18.17 11.53 11.91
N SER A 135 18.58 12.53 11.12
CA SER A 135 18.44 13.95 11.48
C SER A 135 16.97 14.35 11.57
N ASP A 136 16.13 13.87 10.66
CA ASP A 136 14.70 14.19 10.63
C ASP A 136 13.99 13.63 11.87
N ILE A 137 14.26 12.38 12.25
CA ILE A 137 13.71 11.78 13.48
C ILE A 137 14.18 12.51 14.73
N GLN A 138 15.46 12.87 14.82
CA GLN A 138 15.99 13.65 15.96
C GLN A 138 15.31 15.02 16.08
N ALA A 139 15.06 15.68 14.95
CA ALA A 139 14.33 16.95 14.92
C ALA A 139 12.87 16.78 15.40
N ILE A 140 12.18 15.71 14.97
CA ILE A 140 10.83 15.39 15.42
C ILE A 140 10.81 15.09 16.93
N GLN A 141 11.76 14.30 17.45
CA GLN A 141 11.89 14.04 18.89
C GLN A 141 12.06 15.33 19.70
N SER A 142 12.94 16.24 19.24
CA SER A 142 13.14 17.54 19.89
C SER A 142 11.87 18.41 19.87
N ASN A 143 11.12 18.38 18.77
CA ASN A 143 9.82 19.05 18.69
C ASN A 143 8.83 18.48 19.73
N ILE A 144 8.77 17.16 19.90
CA ILE A 144 7.89 16.50 20.88
C ILE A 144 8.25 16.92 22.32
N GLU A 145 9.53 16.98 22.66
CA GLU A 145 10.00 17.39 23.99
C GLU A 145 9.69 18.86 24.30
N THR A 146 9.69 19.71 23.27
CA THR A 146 9.45 21.15 23.42
C THR A 146 7.97 21.53 23.34
N LEU A 147 7.09 20.64 22.86
CA LEU A 147 5.64 20.84 22.83
C LEU A 147 5.10 21.08 24.25
N LYS A 148 4.38 22.20 24.42
CA LYS A 148 3.71 22.54 25.68
C LYS A 148 2.21 22.71 25.46
N PRO A 149 1.38 22.33 26.44
CA PRO A 149 -0.05 22.61 26.37
C PRO A 149 -0.29 24.12 26.41
N THR A 150 -1.27 24.59 25.63
CA THR A 150 -1.71 25.98 25.66
C THR A 150 -2.20 26.35 27.07
N LYS A 151 -1.75 27.49 27.59
CA LYS A 151 -2.20 27.99 28.89
C LYS A 151 -3.58 28.61 28.77
N GLU A 152 -4.59 27.90 29.27
CA GLU A 152 -5.99 28.35 29.28
C GLU A 152 -6.48 28.72 30.69
N PHE A 153 -7.15 29.87 30.82
CA PHE A 153 -7.93 30.18 32.02
C PHE A 153 -9.22 29.35 32.01
N SER A 154 -9.57 28.75 33.15
CA SER A 154 -10.78 27.94 33.25
C SER A 154 -11.42 28.03 34.62
N LEU A 155 -12.67 28.46 34.65
CA LEU A 155 -13.46 28.53 35.88
C LEU A 155 -13.94 27.15 36.33
N THR A 156 -14.27 26.26 35.39
CA THR A 156 -14.85 24.93 35.64
C THR A 156 -13.89 23.78 35.31
N GLY A 157 -12.78 24.07 34.64
CA GLY A 157 -11.77 23.10 34.21
C GLY A 157 -11.91 22.63 32.75
N LYS A 158 -13.03 22.91 32.08
CA LYS A 158 -13.32 22.43 30.71
C LYS A 158 -12.26 22.84 29.67
N SER A 159 -11.94 24.13 29.56
CA SER A 159 -10.92 24.63 28.61
C SER A 159 -9.52 24.07 28.89
N LYS A 160 -9.21 23.71 30.16
CA LYS A 160 -7.93 23.04 30.50
C LYS A 160 -7.91 21.57 30.06
N VAL A 161 -9.03 20.86 30.15
CA VAL A 161 -9.18 19.48 29.63
C VAL A 161 -9.05 19.48 28.11
N GLU A 162 -9.71 20.40 27.41
CA GLU A 162 -9.62 20.53 25.95
C GLU A 162 -8.20 20.89 25.48
N ALA A 163 -7.51 21.81 26.18
CA ALA A 163 -6.12 22.14 25.88
C ALA A 163 -5.17 20.95 26.06
N LYS A 164 -5.40 20.10 27.05
CA LYS A 164 -4.62 18.88 27.30
C LYS A 164 -4.90 17.80 26.26
N ARG A 165 -6.16 17.58 25.86
CA ARG A 165 -6.52 16.70 24.73
C ARG A 165 -5.82 17.16 23.45
N LYS A 166 -5.84 18.46 23.14
CA LYS A 166 -5.17 19.02 21.96
C LYS A 166 -3.64 18.80 22.02
N HIS A 167 -3.04 18.94 23.20
CA HIS A 167 -1.62 18.64 23.38
C HIS A 167 -1.30 17.17 23.11
N ALA A 168 -2.11 16.23 23.63
CA ALA A 168 -1.97 14.80 23.32
C ALA A 168 -2.10 14.52 21.82
N PHE A 169 -3.05 15.17 21.14
CA PHE A 169 -3.23 15.05 19.69
C PHE A 169 -1.98 15.50 18.93
N ASN A 170 -1.39 16.63 19.32
CA ASN A 170 -0.17 17.12 18.69
C ASN A 170 0.99 16.14 18.87
N ILE A 171 1.16 15.54 20.06
CA ILE A 171 2.19 14.51 20.28
C ILE A 171 1.94 13.28 19.39
N LYS A 172 0.69 12.80 19.29
CA LYS A 172 0.33 11.72 18.37
C LYS A 172 0.71 12.04 16.93
N GLN A 173 0.42 13.25 16.45
CA GLN A 173 0.74 13.68 15.09
C GLN A 173 2.24 13.70 14.84
N GLU A 174 3.04 14.22 15.78
CA GLU A 174 4.50 14.17 15.65
C GLU A 174 5.02 12.73 15.71
N TYR A 175 4.45 11.84 16.54
CA TYR A 175 4.86 10.43 16.53
C TYR A 175 4.50 9.75 15.20
N ALA A 176 3.33 10.01 14.61
CA ALA A 176 2.99 9.49 13.29
C ALA A 176 4.01 9.90 12.21
N LYS A 177 4.59 11.11 12.29
CA LYS A 177 5.67 11.54 11.37
C LYS A 177 6.96 10.74 11.52
N ILE A 178 7.27 10.21 12.71
CA ILE A 178 8.44 9.34 12.91
C ILE A 178 8.25 8.04 12.12
N ILE A 179 7.06 7.43 12.23
CA ILE A 179 6.71 6.22 11.48
C ILE A 179 6.70 6.50 9.98
N GLU A 180 6.10 7.61 9.54
CA GLU A 180 6.11 8.03 8.13
C GLU A 180 7.54 8.24 7.60
N THR A 181 8.42 8.87 8.40
CA THR A 181 9.83 9.08 8.03
C THR A 181 10.55 7.74 7.84
N HIS A 182 10.31 6.76 8.71
CA HIS A 182 10.86 5.41 8.58
C HIS A 182 10.40 4.72 7.29
N GLU A 183 9.09 4.72 7.02
CA GLU A 183 8.54 4.10 5.80
C GLU A 183 9.10 4.77 4.53
N VAL A 184 9.26 6.10 4.52
CA VAL A 184 9.90 6.79 3.39
C VAL A 184 11.36 6.36 3.19
N VAL A 185 12.17 6.27 4.26
CA VAL A 185 13.56 5.80 4.17
C VAL A 185 13.61 4.37 3.62
N LYS A 186 12.77 3.49 4.17
CA LYS A 186 12.64 2.10 3.79
C LYS A 186 12.27 1.98 2.31
N ASP A 187 11.23 2.66 1.85
CA ASP A 187 10.77 2.62 0.47
C ASP A 187 11.84 3.10 -0.52
N ILE A 188 12.51 4.21 -0.23
CA ILE A 188 13.55 4.74 -1.14
C ILE A 188 14.71 3.74 -1.26
N ASN A 189 15.14 3.14 -0.14
CA ASN A 189 16.20 2.13 -0.15
C ASN A 189 15.77 0.87 -0.89
N LEU A 190 14.59 0.32 -0.57
CA LEU A 190 14.05 -0.88 -1.22
C LEU A 190 13.90 -0.72 -2.73
N ASN A 191 13.48 0.46 -3.18
CA ASN A 191 13.39 0.76 -4.61
C ASN A 191 14.77 0.74 -5.29
N LEU A 192 15.81 1.26 -4.63
CA LEU A 192 17.18 1.18 -5.13
C LEU A 192 17.70 -0.26 -5.16
N VAL A 193 17.39 -1.04 -4.12
CA VAL A 193 17.73 -2.47 -4.04
C VAL A 193 17.13 -3.25 -5.21
N ASP A 194 15.83 -3.07 -5.44
CA ASP A 194 15.10 -3.72 -6.52
C ASP A 194 15.61 -3.29 -7.90
N ASP A 195 15.97 -2.01 -8.09
CA ASP A 195 16.57 -1.54 -9.35
C ASP A 195 17.95 -2.16 -9.62
N PHE A 196 18.77 -2.29 -8.57
CA PHE A 196 20.04 -3.01 -8.64
C PHE A 196 19.83 -4.48 -8.97
N ASP A 197 18.92 -5.17 -8.28
CA ASP A 197 18.67 -6.60 -8.51
C ASP A 197 18.11 -6.86 -9.91
N LYS A 198 17.21 -6.02 -10.42
CA LYS A 198 16.74 -6.10 -11.80
C LYS A 198 17.89 -5.95 -12.79
N THR A 199 18.79 -4.98 -12.60
CA THR A 199 19.96 -4.77 -13.47
C THR A 199 20.91 -5.97 -13.44
N ARG A 200 21.15 -6.52 -12.24
CA ARG A 200 21.93 -7.76 -12.04
C ARG A 200 21.26 -8.96 -12.73
N ASN A 201 19.95 -9.09 -12.63
CA ASN A 201 19.18 -10.13 -13.30
C ASN A 201 19.26 -10.00 -14.82
N LYS A 202 19.24 -8.79 -15.39
CA LYS A 202 19.47 -8.60 -16.84
C LYS A 202 20.81 -9.22 -17.28
N LEU A 203 21.86 -9.10 -16.46
CA LEU A 203 23.15 -9.73 -16.73
C LEU A 203 23.12 -11.26 -16.56
N LYS A 204 22.41 -11.78 -15.55
CA LYS A 204 22.16 -13.24 -15.42
C LYS A 204 21.50 -13.79 -16.69
N LEU A 205 20.51 -13.08 -17.24
CA LEU A 205 19.82 -13.49 -18.47
C LEU A 205 20.73 -13.46 -19.71
N VAL A 206 21.65 -12.49 -19.81
CA VAL A 206 22.69 -12.49 -20.88
C VAL A 206 23.54 -13.76 -20.79
N ARG A 207 23.99 -14.14 -19.59
CA ARG A 207 24.75 -15.37 -19.37
C ARG A 207 23.94 -16.60 -19.76
N GLU A 208 22.68 -16.67 -19.37
CA GLU A 208 21.76 -17.74 -19.72
C GLU A 208 21.61 -17.88 -21.25
N ASP A 209 21.42 -16.76 -21.97
CA ASP A 209 21.27 -16.76 -23.43
C ASP A 209 22.51 -17.30 -24.16
N LEU A 210 23.71 -17.00 -23.64
CA LEU A 210 24.96 -17.53 -24.17
C LEU A 210 25.13 -19.02 -23.85
N LEU A 211 24.72 -19.49 -22.67
CA LEU A 211 24.74 -20.91 -22.34
C LEU A 211 23.73 -21.70 -23.19
N ASN A 212 22.56 -21.13 -23.44
CA ASN A 212 21.55 -21.70 -24.35
C ASN A 212 22.07 -21.74 -25.79
N LEU A 213 22.87 -20.77 -26.23
CA LEU A 213 23.61 -20.87 -27.50
C LEU A 213 24.56 -22.07 -27.54
N LEU A 214 25.29 -22.35 -26.45
CA LEU A 214 26.13 -23.53 -26.40
C LEU A 214 25.32 -24.84 -26.38
N ILE A 215 24.19 -24.88 -25.67
CA ILE A 215 23.29 -26.05 -25.67
C ILE A 215 22.78 -26.33 -27.08
N ASP A 216 22.40 -25.30 -27.83
CA ASP A 216 21.93 -25.47 -29.21
C ASP A 216 22.99 -26.13 -30.12
N LEU A 217 24.27 -25.90 -29.84
CA LEU A 217 25.38 -26.37 -30.69
C LEU A 217 26.02 -27.68 -30.20
N PHE A 218 26.06 -27.91 -28.89
CA PHE A 218 26.71 -29.08 -28.28
C PHE A 218 25.71 -30.10 -27.68
N GLY A 219 24.46 -29.68 -27.44
CA GLY A 219 23.43 -30.45 -26.75
C GLY A 219 23.68 -30.56 -25.25
N ASP A 220 23.07 -31.57 -24.63
CA ASP A 220 23.01 -31.78 -23.17
C ASP A 220 24.38 -32.02 -22.49
N GLN A 221 25.48 -32.03 -23.24
CA GLN A 221 26.84 -32.12 -22.68
C GLN A 221 27.27 -30.82 -21.97
N ILE A 222 26.65 -29.69 -22.32
CA ILE A 222 26.88 -28.41 -21.63
C ILE A 222 26.12 -28.43 -20.30
N LYS A 223 26.87 -28.47 -19.20
CA LYS A 223 26.28 -28.34 -17.86
C LYS A 223 26.01 -26.86 -17.56
N VAL A 224 24.75 -26.50 -17.44
CA VAL A 224 24.34 -25.20 -16.91
C VAL A 224 24.53 -25.24 -15.39
N THR A 225 25.41 -24.39 -14.89
CA THR A 225 25.44 -24.05 -13.46
C THR A 225 24.83 -22.67 -13.32
N GLU A 226 23.78 -22.53 -12.52
CA GLU A 226 23.27 -21.21 -12.18
C GLU A 226 24.22 -20.51 -11.21
N PRO A 227 24.40 -19.19 -11.32
CA PRO A 227 25.10 -18.43 -10.28
C PRO A 227 24.23 -18.42 -9.03
N GLU A 228 24.86 -18.59 -7.87
CA GLU A 228 24.20 -18.45 -6.57
C GLU A 228 23.98 -16.96 -6.30
N LEU A 229 22.81 -16.47 -6.69
CA LEU A 229 22.47 -15.08 -6.43
C LEU A 229 22.20 -14.89 -4.93
N PHE A 230 22.94 -13.99 -4.28
CA PHE A 230 22.51 -13.37 -3.02
C PHE A 230 21.04 -12.93 -3.11
N ASP A 231 20.23 -13.41 -2.17
CA ASP A 231 18.82 -13.08 -2.05
C ASP A 231 18.65 -11.73 -1.36
N VAL A 232 18.40 -10.71 -2.16
CA VAL A 232 18.21 -9.34 -1.68
C VAL A 232 16.85 -9.15 -1.01
N SER A 233 15.91 -10.08 -1.22
CA SER A 233 14.61 -10.08 -0.54
C SER A 233 14.69 -10.61 0.90
N GLY A 234 15.78 -11.28 1.27
CA GLY A 234 16.04 -11.76 2.62
C GLY A 234 16.48 -10.68 3.62
N ILE A 235 16.58 -9.41 3.19
CA ILE A 235 16.90 -8.33 4.13
C ILE A 235 15.66 -8.08 4.99
N ASN A 236 15.78 -8.33 6.28
CA ASN A 236 14.69 -8.10 7.24
C ASN A 236 14.58 -6.61 7.61
N TRP A 237 13.37 -6.10 7.65
CA TRP A 237 13.04 -4.74 8.07
C TRP A 237 11.90 -4.79 9.09
N GLU A 238 11.85 -3.78 9.93
CA GLU A 238 10.77 -3.67 10.91
C GLU A 238 9.50 -3.13 10.22
N ASN A 239 8.33 -3.66 10.61
CA ASN A 239 7.04 -3.20 10.11
C ASN A 239 6.28 -2.45 11.22
N PHE A 240 5.98 -1.18 10.97
CA PHE A 240 5.25 -0.32 11.90
C PHE A 240 3.81 0.00 11.46
N GLU A 241 3.25 -0.72 10.47
CA GLU A 241 1.86 -0.53 10.04
C GLU A 241 0.86 -0.68 11.19
N ASP A 242 1.05 -1.68 12.05
CA ASP A 242 0.23 -1.90 13.24
C ASP A 242 0.32 -0.75 14.26
N SER A 243 1.39 0.06 14.20
CA SER A 243 1.59 1.19 15.11
C SER A 243 0.58 2.31 14.86
N TYR A 244 0.08 2.49 13.64
CA TYR A 244 -1.01 3.44 13.37
C TYR A 244 -2.30 3.05 14.10
N ALA A 245 -2.68 1.77 14.05
CA ALA A 245 -3.86 1.26 14.75
C ALA A 245 -3.71 1.38 16.28
N LYS A 246 -2.50 1.13 16.81
CA LYS A 246 -2.18 1.35 18.23
C LYS A 246 -2.30 2.81 18.63
N LEU A 247 -1.81 3.74 17.80
CA LEU A 247 -1.93 5.19 18.02
C LEU A 247 -3.38 5.67 18.00
N ASP A 248 -4.20 5.15 17.10
CA ASP A 248 -5.63 5.43 17.05
C ASP A 248 -6.35 4.90 18.29
N THR A 249 -6.07 3.67 18.68
CA THR A 249 -6.63 3.05 19.90
C THR A 249 -6.26 3.84 21.14
N PHE A 250 -4.99 4.22 21.27
CA PHE A 250 -4.50 5.03 22.37
C PHE A 250 -5.23 6.38 22.46
N PHE A 251 -5.41 7.06 21.32
CA PHE A 251 -6.11 8.35 21.31
C PHE A 251 -7.61 8.22 21.55
N ALA A 252 -8.24 7.12 21.13
CA ALA A 252 -9.63 6.81 21.43
C ALA A 252 -9.89 6.71 22.95
N CYS A 253 -8.94 6.16 23.73
CA CYS A 253 -9.01 6.15 25.19
C CYS A 253 -9.02 7.57 25.79
N ILE A 254 -8.18 8.47 25.26
CA ILE A 254 -8.17 9.88 25.67
C ILE A 254 -9.51 10.54 25.35
N ASP A 255 -10.07 10.28 24.17
CA ASP A 255 -11.37 10.81 23.77
C ASP A 255 -12.50 10.31 24.66
N GLN A 256 -12.48 9.03 25.04
CA GLN A 256 -13.44 8.46 25.98
C GLN A 256 -13.36 9.11 27.38
N ASN A 257 -12.15 9.38 27.88
CA ASN A 257 -11.92 10.09 29.14
C ASN A 257 -12.46 11.53 29.09
N VAL A 258 -12.25 12.23 27.96
CA VAL A 258 -12.78 13.58 27.74
C VAL A 258 -14.31 13.57 27.63
N GLU A 259 -14.90 12.58 26.97
CA GLU A 259 -16.35 12.47 26.81
C GLU A 259 -17.04 12.17 28.15
N THR A 260 -16.44 11.30 28.97
CA THR A 260 -16.87 11.04 30.35
C THR A 260 -16.85 12.31 31.20
N PHE A 261 -15.79 13.13 31.07
CA PHE A 261 -15.72 14.43 31.71
C PHE A 261 -16.80 15.39 31.19
N LYS A 262 -17.05 15.46 29.88
CA LYS A 262 -18.09 16.34 29.30
C LYS A 262 -19.47 15.98 29.84
N GLY A 263 -19.82 14.70 29.93
CA GLY A 263 -21.09 14.25 30.53
C GLY A 263 -21.22 14.70 31.98
N SER A 264 -20.18 14.47 32.79
CA SER A 264 -20.15 14.90 34.20
C SER A 264 -20.21 16.44 34.34
N HIS A 265 -19.51 17.16 33.47
CA HIS A 265 -19.51 18.62 33.42
C HIS A 265 -20.88 19.19 33.03
N GLN A 266 -21.55 18.60 32.03
CA GLN A 266 -22.91 18.96 31.64
C GLN A 266 -23.89 18.78 32.80
N GLN A 267 -23.79 17.67 33.53
CA GLN A 267 -24.58 17.42 34.73
C GLN A 267 -24.31 18.49 35.81
N HIS A 268 -23.04 18.79 36.11
CA HIS A 268 -22.69 19.85 37.07
C HIS A 268 -23.20 21.24 36.63
N MET A 269 -23.20 21.56 35.33
CA MET A 269 -23.75 22.83 34.82
C MET A 269 -25.27 22.87 34.90
N ALA A 270 -25.94 21.74 34.66
CA ALA A 270 -27.38 21.60 34.86
C ALA A 270 -27.74 21.79 36.34
N ASP A 271 -26.96 21.23 37.26
CA ASP A 271 -27.11 21.41 38.71
C ASP A 271 -26.91 22.87 39.13
N ILE A 272 -25.92 23.58 38.57
CA ILE A 272 -25.71 25.02 38.81
C ILE A 272 -26.91 25.82 38.33
N SER A 273 -27.39 25.55 37.11
CA SER A 273 -28.56 26.22 36.52
C SER A 273 -29.82 25.94 37.34
N GLN A 274 -30.02 24.70 37.79
CA GLN A 274 -31.16 24.31 38.62
C GLN A 274 -31.07 24.92 40.02
N SER A 275 -29.89 24.96 40.63
CA SER A 275 -29.67 25.62 41.92
C SER A 275 -29.93 27.12 41.81
N GLY A 276 -29.45 27.78 40.74
CA GLY A 276 -29.76 29.17 40.45
C GLY A 276 -31.26 29.45 40.31
N LYS A 277 -31.98 28.59 39.58
CA LYS A 277 -33.46 28.67 39.47
C LYS A 277 -34.16 28.43 40.80
N ASN A 278 -33.75 27.42 41.57
CA ASN A 278 -34.35 27.08 42.86
C ASN A 278 -34.15 28.19 43.90
N GLN A 279 -32.96 28.79 43.94
CA GLN A 279 -32.65 29.91 44.84
C GLN A 279 -33.37 31.20 44.40
N PHE A 280 -33.49 31.45 43.09
CA PHE A 280 -34.31 32.55 42.56
C PHE A 280 -35.80 32.38 42.87
N ASN A 281 -36.34 31.17 42.69
CA ASN A 281 -37.73 30.86 43.03
C ASN A 281 -37.96 30.98 44.55
N SER A 282 -37.03 30.50 45.38
CA SER A 282 -37.10 30.65 46.84
C SER A 282 -37.05 32.11 47.28
N PHE A 283 -36.22 32.93 46.64
CA PHE A 283 -36.20 34.39 46.83
C PHE A 283 -37.53 35.03 46.45
N MET A 284 -38.11 34.67 45.30
CA MET A 284 -39.41 35.17 44.84
C MET A 284 -40.55 34.73 45.76
N ASP A 285 -40.56 33.48 46.23
CA ASP A 285 -41.53 32.93 47.17
C ASP A 285 -41.46 33.60 48.55
N GLN A 286 -40.25 33.88 49.04
CA GLN A 286 -40.05 34.62 50.29
C GLN A 286 -40.50 36.08 50.16
N THR A 287 -40.18 36.73 49.04
CA THR A 287 -40.55 38.12 48.76
C THR A 287 -42.06 38.28 48.58
N THR A 288 -42.72 37.35 47.90
CA THR A 288 -44.19 37.33 47.74
C THR A 288 -44.91 37.02 49.06
N LYS A 289 -44.39 36.10 49.89
CA LYS A 289 -44.92 35.84 51.24
C LYS A 289 -44.82 37.07 52.16
N LEU A 290 -43.74 37.85 52.04
CA LEU A 290 -43.57 39.11 52.78
C LEU A 290 -44.48 40.23 52.22
N SER A 291 -44.68 40.26 50.90
CA SER A 291 -45.64 41.17 50.23
C SER A 291 -47.08 40.98 50.70
N ASN A 292 -47.52 39.72 50.82
CA ASN A 292 -48.90 39.38 51.22
C ASN A 292 -49.20 39.68 52.71
N LYS A 293 -48.19 39.98 53.52
CA LYS A 293 -48.33 40.37 54.93
C LYS A 293 -48.35 41.90 55.16
N GLY A 294 -48.36 42.70 54.10
CA GLY A 294 -48.59 44.16 54.17
C GLY A 294 -47.43 45.00 54.73
N SER A 295 -46.21 44.45 54.85
CA SER A 295 -45.03 45.18 55.34
C SER A 295 -43.77 44.72 54.58
N LEU A 296 -43.50 45.30 53.42
CA LEU A 296 -42.23 45.14 52.72
C LEU A 296 -41.33 46.36 52.99
N LYS A 297 -40.28 46.19 53.81
CA LYS A 297 -39.21 47.19 53.95
C LYS A 297 -38.02 46.81 53.07
N SER A 298 -37.29 47.80 52.55
CA SER A 298 -36.10 47.59 51.70
C SER A 298 -35.02 46.70 52.35
N GLN A 299 -34.95 46.69 53.69
CA GLN A 299 -34.04 45.82 54.46
C GLN A 299 -34.37 44.33 54.34
N ASP A 300 -35.65 43.96 54.23
CA ASP A 300 -36.08 42.55 54.19
C ASP A 300 -35.81 41.92 52.81
N ILE A 301 -35.97 42.69 51.73
CA ILE A 301 -35.59 42.29 50.37
C ILE A 301 -34.06 42.10 50.28
N LYS A 302 -33.27 42.99 50.89
CA LYS A 302 -31.81 42.87 50.94
C LYS A 302 -31.36 41.64 51.74
N ALA A 303 -32.03 41.32 52.83
CA ALA A 303 -31.76 40.11 53.61
C ALA A 303 -32.09 38.83 52.82
N ALA A 304 -33.26 38.78 52.17
CA ALA A 304 -33.65 37.65 51.32
C ALA A 304 -32.72 37.46 50.10
N ALA A 305 -32.31 38.57 49.45
CA ALA A 305 -31.33 38.54 48.37
C ALA A 305 -29.95 38.08 48.86
N GLY A 306 -29.55 38.47 50.07
CA GLY A 306 -28.31 38.00 50.73
C GLY A 306 -28.32 36.50 51.01
N VAL A 307 -29.44 35.94 51.49
CA VAL A 307 -29.59 34.49 51.72
C VAL A 307 -29.59 33.70 50.42
N ALA A 308 -30.27 34.19 49.37
CA ALA A 308 -30.27 33.55 48.05
C ALA A 308 -28.89 33.57 47.39
N ALA A 309 -28.15 34.68 47.54
CA ALA A 309 -26.76 34.78 47.09
C ALA A 309 -25.86 33.79 47.85
N VAL A 310 -26.01 33.65 49.17
CA VAL A 310 -25.25 32.67 49.98
C VAL A 310 -25.61 31.23 49.60
N GLY A 311 -26.89 30.91 49.40
CA GLY A 311 -27.35 29.59 48.95
C GLY A 311 -26.81 29.22 47.56
N PHE A 312 -26.85 30.15 46.60
CA PHE A 312 -26.25 29.99 45.28
C PHE A 312 -24.72 29.82 45.35
N LEU A 313 -24.03 30.54 46.24
CA LEU A 313 -22.59 30.41 46.44
C LEU A 313 -22.20 29.06 47.04
N ILE A 314 -23.01 28.50 47.94
CA ILE A 314 -22.77 27.18 48.55
C ILE A 314 -23.03 26.05 47.54
N GLU A 315 -24.20 26.05 46.89
CA GLU A 315 -24.62 24.97 45.98
C GLU A 315 -23.90 25.06 44.61
N GLY A 316 -23.87 26.26 44.01
CA GLY A 316 -23.16 26.52 42.76
C GLY A 316 -21.64 26.46 42.93
N GLY A 317 -21.10 26.89 44.09
CA GLY A 317 -19.68 26.77 44.42
C GLY A 317 -19.22 25.33 44.60
N LEU A 318 -20.05 24.46 45.22
CA LEU A 318 -19.77 23.03 45.35
C LEU A 318 -19.76 22.33 43.98
N SER A 319 -20.69 22.65 43.08
CA SER A 319 -20.73 22.07 41.73
C SER A 319 -19.58 22.55 40.83
N ILE A 320 -19.14 23.82 40.96
CA ILE A 320 -17.91 24.31 40.32
C ILE A 320 -16.68 23.58 40.88
N ALA A 321 -16.62 23.34 42.20
CA ALA A 321 -15.55 22.60 42.84
C ALA A 321 -15.52 21.12 42.39
N LYS A 322 -16.67 20.45 42.28
CA LYS A 322 -16.80 19.09 41.73
C LYS A 322 -16.34 19.03 40.27
N SER A 323 -16.81 19.96 39.43
CA SER A 323 -16.36 20.07 38.04
C SER A 323 -14.84 20.28 37.93
N ARG A 324 -14.24 21.10 38.82
CA ARG A 324 -12.77 21.28 38.87
C ARG A 324 -12.03 20.03 39.34
N THR A 325 -12.56 19.30 40.31
CA THR A 325 -11.96 18.06 40.80
C THR A 325 -11.98 16.98 39.72
N GLU A 326 -13.10 16.80 39.03
CA GLU A 326 -13.17 15.86 37.89
C GLU A 326 -12.25 16.32 36.75
N ALA A 327 -12.22 17.62 36.42
CA ALA A 327 -11.26 18.14 35.45
C ALA A 327 -9.79 17.85 35.84
N LYS A 328 -9.43 17.99 37.13
CA LYS A 328 -8.08 17.64 37.61
C LYS A 328 -7.77 16.15 37.45
N LYS A 329 -8.73 15.26 37.75
CA LYS A 329 -8.58 13.82 37.55
C LYS A 329 -8.38 13.49 36.06
N THR A 330 -9.24 14.02 35.20
CA THR A 330 -9.13 13.83 33.75
C THR A 330 -7.81 14.38 33.20
N ILE A 331 -7.36 15.55 33.66
CA ILE A 331 -6.05 16.11 33.27
C ILE A 331 -4.91 15.21 33.73
N ALA A 332 -4.94 14.71 34.97
CA ALA A 332 -3.91 13.81 35.49
C ALA A 332 -3.87 12.49 34.71
N GLN A 333 -5.04 11.96 34.32
CA GLN A 333 -5.12 10.77 33.47
C GLN A 333 -4.55 11.03 32.07
N ILE A 334 -4.92 12.15 31.43
CA ILE A 334 -4.36 12.53 30.12
C ILE A 334 -2.85 12.73 30.22
N ASP A 335 -2.34 13.34 31.29
CA ASP A 335 -0.90 13.52 31.51
C ASP A 335 -0.20 12.17 31.68
N PHE A 336 -0.78 11.24 32.42
CA PHE A 336 -0.27 9.87 32.53
C PHE A 336 -0.28 9.11 31.20
N ASP A 337 -1.37 9.23 30.44
CA ASP A 337 -1.49 8.61 29.12
C ASP A 337 -0.43 9.20 28.17
N ILE A 338 -0.24 10.52 28.16
CA ILE A 338 0.81 11.19 27.36
C ILE A 338 2.21 10.64 27.70
N GLU A 339 2.54 10.46 28.97
CA GLU A 339 3.84 9.91 29.35
C GLU A 339 4.00 8.45 28.88
N LYS A 340 2.93 7.63 28.95
CA LYS A 340 2.94 6.28 28.35
C LYS A 340 3.14 6.30 26.84
N LEU A 341 2.51 7.24 26.13
CA LEU A 341 2.69 7.40 24.69
C LEU A 341 4.15 7.74 24.35
N LYS A 342 4.76 8.66 25.12
CA LYS A 342 6.17 9.03 24.95
C LYS A 342 7.11 7.87 25.26
N GLU A 343 6.83 7.09 26.30
CA GLU A 343 7.62 5.92 26.67
C GLU A 343 7.57 4.85 25.57
N GLY A 344 6.37 4.53 25.06
CA GLY A 344 6.21 3.62 23.92
C GLY A 344 6.94 4.11 22.68
N MET A 345 6.75 5.39 22.34
CA MET A 345 7.44 6.05 21.24
C MET A 345 8.97 5.98 21.38
N GLN A 346 9.54 6.19 22.57
CA GLN A 346 10.99 6.09 22.76
C GLN A 346 11.52 4.69 22.46
N GLY A 347 10.76 3.65 22.83
CA GLY A 347 11.06 2.27 22.44
C GLY A 347 11.04 2.09 20.93
N ASP A 348 9.98 2.56 20.27
CA ASP A 348 9.82 2.45 18.81
C ASP A 348 10.87 3.26 18.04
N VAL A 349 11.24 4.46 18.51
CA VAL A 349 12.28 5.30 17.87
C VAL A 349 13.63 4.61 17.88
N GLN A 350 14.01 3.94 18.98
CA GLN A 350 15.28 3.23 19.03
C GLN A 350 15.33 2.14 17.95
N ILE A 351 14.25 1.35 17.83
CA ILE A 351 14.12 0.29 16.81
C ILE A 351 14.18 0.90 15.40
N ILE A 352 13.44 1.99 15.16
CA ILE A 352 13.43 2.70 13.87
C ILE A 352 14.83 3.23 13.51
N LEU A 353 15.55 3.84 14.45
CA LEU A 353 16.89 4.37 14.19
C LEU A 353 17.88 3.25 13.89
N ASP A 354 17.80 2.13 14.61
CA ASP A 354 18.64 0.96 14.35
C ASP A 354 18.38 0.39 12.95
N ASP A 355 17.11 0.34 12.53
CA ASP A 355 16.72 -0.13 11.18
C ASP A 355 17.15 0.85 10.07
N ILE A 356 17.02 2.17 10.28
CA ILE A 356 17.53 3.19 9.35
C ILE A 356 19.05 3.10 9.20
N LEU A 357 19.78 2.87 10.31
CA LEU A 357 21.23 2.67 10.25
C LEU A 357 21.58 1.38 9.47
N LYS A 358 20.86 0.28 9.70
CA LYS A 358 20.99 -0.96 8.93
C LYS A 358 20.80 -0.72 7.43
N LEU A 359 19.73 -0.02 7.05
CA LEU A 359 19.45 0.42 5.68
C LEU A 359 20.61 1.26 5.10
N GLY A 360 21.15 2.20 5.89
CA GLY A 360 22.30 3.03 5.49
C GLY A 360 23.59 2.25 5.25
N TYR A 361 23.88 1.23 6.06
CA TYR A 361 25.01 0.32 5.83
C TYR A 361 24.83 -0.48 4.54
N PHE A 362 23.63 -1.02 4.33
CA PHE A 362 23.30 -1.78 3.12
C PHE A 362 23.44 -0.91 1.86
N TYR A 363 22.91 0.31 1.91
CA TYR A 363 23.09 1.32 0.87
C TYR A 363 24.57 1.58 0.57
N SER A 364 25.42 1.70 1.60
CA SER A 364 26.85 1.95 1.42
C SER A 364 27.54 0.79 0.68
N GLU A 365 27.24 -0.47 1.04
CA GLU A 365 27.74 -1.64 0.32
C GLU A 365 27.27 -1.67 -1.15
N LEU A 366 25.99 -1.37 -1.40
CA LEU A 366 25.46 -1.27 -2.76
C LEU A 366 26.20 -0.21 -3.56
N LYS A 367 26.27 1.02 -3.03
CA LYS A 367 26.77 2.20 -3.74
C LYS A 367 28.27 2.17 -3.95
N ASP A 368 29.05 1.80 -2.93
CA ASP A 368 30.50 1.91 -2.98
C ASP A 368 31.16 0.69 -3.65
N LYS A 369 30.47 -0.45 -3.69
CA LYS A 369 31.05 -1.71 -4.19
C LYS A 369 30.23 -2.34 -5.30
N LEU A 370 28.97 -2.69 -5.05
CA LEU A 370 28.21 -3.57 -5.95
C LEU A 370 27.79 -2.88 -7.25
N ILE A 371 27.25 -1.66 -7.17
CA ILE A 371 26.83 -0.87 -8.33
C ILE A 371 28.03 -0.57 -9.25
N PRO A 372 29.18 -0.05 -8.76
CA PRO A 372 30.35 0.19 -9.61
C PRO A 372 30.91 -1.09 -10.26
N GLN A 373 30.96 -2.21 -9.52
CA GLN A 373 31.42 -3.49 -10.06
C GLN A 373 30.51 -4.00 -11.18
N LEU A 374 29.19 -3.95 -10.97
CA LEU A 374 28.22 -4.34 -11.98
C LEU A 374 28.30 -3.43 -13.22
N GLN A 375 28.44 -2.11 -13.02
CA GLN A 375 28.58 -1.14 -14.10
C GLN A 375 29.81 -1.39 -14.96
N LEU A 376 30.98 -1.54 -14.32
CA LEU A 376 32.23 -1.83 -15.03
C LEU A 376 32.14 -3.13 -15.81
N PHE A 377 31.56 -4.17 -15.19
CA PHE A 377 31.39 -5.46 -15.84
C PHE A 377 30.41 -5.40 -17.03
N SER A 378 29.30 -4.68 -16.91
CA SER A 378 28.35 -4.48 -18.01
C SER A 378 29.00 -3.79 -19.22
N GLN A 379 29.87 -2.80 -18.99
CA GLN A 379 30.65 -2.16 -20.06
C GLN A 379 31.62 -3.13 -20.74
N VAL A 380 32.35 -3.94 -19.96
CA VAL A 380 33.24 -4.98 -20.50
C VAL A 380 32.44 -6.04 -21.27
N THR A 381 31.23 -6.37 -20.80
CA THR A 381 30.34 -7.33 -21.43
C THR A 381 29.92 -6.88 -22.83
N VAL A 382 29.54 -5.61 -23.01
CA VAL A 382 29.19 -5.07 -24.34
C VAL A 382 30.33 -5.27 -25.34
N ASN A 383 31.56 -4.94 -24.93
CA ASN A 383 32.75 -5.12 -25.77
C ASN A 383 33.00 -6.60 -26.09
N LYS A 384 32.88 -7.49 -25.10
CA LYS A 384 33.06 -8.95 -25.26
C LYS A 384 32.03 -9.53 -26.24
N LEU A 385 30.76 -9.16 -26.07
CA LEU A 385 29.68 -9.62 -26.93
C LEU A 385 29.88 -9.15 -28.37
N THR A 386 30.19 -7.87 -28.56
CA THR A 386 30.30 -7.24 -29.89
C THR A 386 31.53 -7.71 -30.67
N ASN A 387 32.69 -7.77 -30.02
CA ASN A 387 33.97 -7.97 -30.70
C ASN A 387 34.42 -9.43 -30.72
N ASP A 388 34.06 -10.22 -29.71
CA ASP A 388 34.59 -11.59 -29.57
C ASP A 388 33.54 -12.65 -29.88
N ILE A 389 32.29 -12.46 -29.46
CA ILE A 389 31.22 -13.47 -29.55
C ILE A 389 30.38 -13.30 -30.84
N ALA A 390 29.87 -12.10 -31.10
CA ALA A 390 28.99 -11.83 -32.24
C ALA A 390 29.61 -12.19 -33.60
N PRO A 391 30.92 -11.94 -33.87
CA PRO A 391 31.52 -12.32 -35.15
C PRO A 391 31.61 -13.84 -35.36
N LEU A 392 31.86 -14.60 -34.30
CA LEU A 392 31.86 -16.07 -34.34
C LEU A 392 30.43 -16.59 -34.55
N TYR A 393 29.45 -16.00 -33.85
CA TYR A 393 28.04 -16.34 -34.03
C TYR A 393 27.56 -16.07 -35.45
N LYS A 394 27.93 -14.93 -36.06
CA LYS A 394 27.60 -14.59 -37.46
C LYS A 394 28.07 -15.64 -38.46
N GLN A 395 29.22 -16.27 -38.21
CA GLN A 395 29.70 -17.38 -39.05
C GLN A 395 28.82 -18.63 -38.91
N ILE A 396 28.34 -18.94 -37.70
CA ILE A 396 27.46 -20.08 -37.44
C ILE A 396 26.10 -19.91 -38.14
N ILE A 397 25.49 -18.73 -38.01
CA ILE A 397 24.18 -18.45 -38.62
C ILE A 397 24.25 -18.11 -40.11
N SER A 398 25.44 -18.16 -40.74
CA SER A 398 25.54 -18.10 -42.20
C SER A 398 24.81 -19.27 -42.87
N ASN A 399 24.62 -20.38 -42.14
CA ASN A 399 23.68 -21.43 -42.51
C ASN A 399 22.24 -20.96 -42.22
N THR A 400 21.44 -20.82 -43.27
CA THR A 400 20.06 -20.31 -43.19
C THR A 400 19.13 -21.18 -42.36
N GLU A 401 19.31 -22.50 -42.35
CA GLU A 401 18.50 -23.41 -41.53
C GLU A 401 18.79 -23.20 -40.04
N ILE A 402 20.07 -23.13 -39.68
CA ILE A 402 20.49 -22.81 -38.31
C ILE A 402 19.99 -21.43 -37.90
N LYS A 403 20.09 -20.44 -38.78
CA LYS A 403 19.57 -19.09 -38.53
C LYS A 403 18.08 -19.11 -38.22
N ASN A 404 17.26 -19.74 -39.05
CA ASN A 404 15.81 -19.78 -38.84
C ASN A 404 15.43 -20.47 -37.52
N LEU A 405 16.12 -21.57 -37.17
CA LEU A 405 15.89 -22.27 -35.90
C LEU A 405 16.34 -21.43 -34.69
N ARG A 406 17.45 -20.68 -34.80
CA ARG A 406 17.94 -19.78 -33.75
C ARG A 406 17.05 -18.56 -33.56
N ASP A 407 16.59 -17.94 -34.65
CA ASP A 407 15.63 -16.83 -34.62
C ASP A 407 14.32 -17.29 -33.95
N SER A 408 13.89 -18.53 -34.24
CA SER A 408 12.76 -19.16 -33.54
C SER A 408 13.03 -19.37 -32.04
N ASN A 409 14.20 -19.93 -31.66
CA ASN A 409 14.57 -20.11 -30.26
C ASN A 409 14.67 -18.80 -29.48
N GLN A 410 15.14 -17.71 -30.10
CA GLN A 410 15.18 -16.39 -29.48
C GLN A 410 13.77 -15.88 -29.16
N ASN A 411 12.83 -16.05 -30.09
CA ASN A 411 11.42 -15.69 -29.87
C ASN A 411 10.76 -16.56 -28.79
N LEU A 412 11.02 -17.88 -28.81
CA LEU A 412 10.52 -18.82 -27.80
C LEU A 412 11.09 -18.50 -26.41
N MET A 413 12.37 -18.16 -26.29
CA MET A 413 12.98 -17.76 -25.02
C MET A 413 12.39 -16.45 -24.49
N THR A 414 12.11 -15.49 -25.37
CA THR A 414 11.40 -14.26 -25.00
C THR A 414 9.98 -14.54 -24.52
N GLU A 415 9.26 -15.44 -25.19
CA GLU A 415 7.94 -15.91 -24.73
C GLU A 415 8.04 -16.61 -23.37
N HIS A 416 9.02 -17.50 -23.17
CA HIS A 416 9.23 -18.21 -21.91
C HIS A 416 9.42 -17.25 -20.73
N ARG A 417 10.29 -16.26 -20.87
CA ARG A 417 10.54 -15.23 -19.85
C ARG A 417 9.33 -14.33 -19.61
N THR A 418 8.59 -14.01 -20.67
CA THR A 418 7.33 -13.26 -20.54
C THR A 418 6.30 -14.06 -19.74
N ILE A 419 6.19 -15.37 -19.98
CA ILE A 419 5.31 -16.26 -19.21
C ILE A 419 5.76 -16.32 -17.74
N GLN A 420 7.07 -16.43 -17.46
CA GLN A 420 7.58 -16.44 -16.08
C GLN A 420 7.22 -15.15 -15.33
N ALA A 421 7.40 -13.99 -15.96
CA ALA A 421 7.03 -12.72 -15.36
C ALA A 421 5.52 -12.65 -15.09
N GLU A 422 4.69 -13.09 -16.03
CA GLU A 422 3.23 -13.11 -15.84
C GLU A 422 2.81 -14.10 -14.74
N LEU A 423 3.42 -15.29 -14.67
CA LEU A 423 3.14 -16.25 -13.60
C LEU A 423 3.45 -15.66 -12.22
N ALA A 424 4.56 -14.92 -12.09
CA ALA A 424 4.89 -14.23 -10.84
C ALA A 424 3.82 -13.19 -10.47
N ASP A 425 3.44 -12.29 -11.40
CA ASP A 425 2.37 -11.30 -11.15
C ASP A 425 1.03 -11.96 -10.81
N GLN A 426 0.61 -12.99 -11.54
CA GLN A 426 -0.67 -13.65 -11.28
C GLN A 426 -0.68 -14.37 -9.92
N ASN A 427 0.43 -14.97 -9.49
CA ASN A 427 0.54 -15.60 -8.18
C ASN A 427 0.50 -14.59 -7.03
N GLU A 428 1.19 -13.45 -7.15
CA GLU A 428 1.11 -12.35 -6.19
C GLU A 428 -0.33 -11.85 -6.05
N GLN A 429 -1.04 -11.72 -7.18
CA GLN A 429 -2.44 -11.33 -7.15
C GLN A 429 -3.33 -12.38 -6.51
N ILE A 430 -3.10 -13.67 -6.78
CA ILE A 430 -3.84 -14.75 -6.11
C ILE A 430 -3.67 -14.65 -4.60
N GLU A 431 -2.45 -14.42 -4.11
CA GLU A 431 -2.19 -14.25 -2.68
C GLU A 431 -2.95 -13.06 -2.08
N LEU A 432 -2.95 -11.89 -2.75
CA LEU A 432 -3.74 -10.72 -2.32
C LEU A 432 -5.23 -11.04 -2.25
N HIS A 433 -5.76 -11.75 -3.25
CA HIS A 433 -7.15 -12.18 -3.27
C HIS A 433 -7.48 -13.21 -2.18
N GLU A 434 -6.54 -14.10 -1.84
CA GLU A 434 -6.71 -15.05 -0.74
C GLU A 434 -6.80 -14.34 0.61
N GLN A 435 -5.95 -13.34 0.83
CA GLN A 435 -5.98 -12.50 2.02
C GLN A 435 -7.30 -11.73 2.14
N GLU A 436 -7.76 -11.09 1.07
CA GLU A 436 -9.04 -10.36 1.06
C GLU A 436 -10.23 -11.32 1.27
N GLU A 437 -10.21 -12.50 0.65
CA GLU A 437 -11.25 -13.52 0.85
C GLU A 437 -11.32 -13.99 2.31
N GLU A 438 -10.16 -14.18 2.95
CA GLU A 438 -10.07 -14.54 4.37
C GLU A 438 -10.62 -13.42 5.26
N TYR A 439 -10.21 -12.18 5.01
CA TYR A 439 -10.72 -10.99 5.71
C TYR A 439 -12.24 -10.86 5.59
N LEU A 440 -12.79 -11.02 4.38
CA LEU A 440 -14.24 -10.95 4.14
C LEU A 440 -14.97 -12.09 4.85
N LYS A 441 -14.45 -13.33 4.78
CA LYS A 441 -15.03 -14.49 5.50
C LYS A 441 -15.07 -14.26 7.00
N GLU A 442 -13.99 -13.75 7.58
CA GLU A 442 -13.93 -13.46 9.00
C GLU A 442 -14.90 -12.33 9.39
N THR A 443 -14.91 -11.24 8.62
CA THR A 443 -15.81 -10.11 8.84
C THR A 443 -17.28 -10.53 8.77
N ILE A 444 -17.65 -11.33 7.76
CA ILE A 444 -19.00 -11.89 7.62
C ILE A 444 -19.34 -12.80 8.81
N ARG A 445 -18.41 -13.67 9.22
CA ARG A 445 -18.60 -14.56 10.38
C ARG A 445 -18.85 -13.75 11.66
N ASN A 446 -18.06 -12.70 11.89
CA ASN A 446 -18.16 -11.84 13.07
C ASN A 446 -19.46 -11.03 13.08
N GLN A 447 -19.93 -10.56 11.91
CA GLN A 447 -21.16 -9.77 11.79
C GLN A 447 -22.45 -10.62 11.69
N GLN A 448 -22.35 -11.95 11.49
CA GLN A 448 -23.50 -12.83 11.29
C GLN A 448 -24.49 -12.83 12.46
N GLY A 449 -23.97 -12.78 13.70
CA GLY A 449 -24.80 -12.73 14.91
C GLY A 449 -25.61 -11.44 15.00
N GLU A 450 -24.96 -10.30 14.79
CA GLU A 450 -25.58 -8.98 14.77
C GLU A 450 -26.61 -8.86 13.64
N ARG A 451 -26.27 -9.31 12.43
CA ARG A 451 -27.20 -9.36 11.29
C ARG A 451 -28.46 -10.17 11.62
N SER A 452 -28.30 -11.33 12.25
CA SER A 452 -29.43 -12.21 12.61
C SER A 452 -30.33 -11.53 13.65
N PHE A 453 -29.74 -10.86 14.64
CA PHE A 453 -30.47 -10.06 15.63
C PHE A 453 -31.24 -8.90 14.98
N LEU A 454 -30.58 -8.09 14.15
CA LEU A 454 -31.21 -6.94 13.48
C LEU A 454 -32.33 -7.34 12.52
N MET A 455 -32.19 -8.47 11.82
CA MET A 455 -33.26 -9.05 11.01
C MET A 455 -34.44 -9.50 11.86
N SER A 456 -34.21 -10.04 13.06
CA SER A 456 -35.31 -10.44 13.97
C SER A 456 -36.11 -9.25 14.50
N LEU A 457 -35.51 -8.04 14.50
CA LEU A 457 -36.17 -6.79 14.86
C LEU A 457 -37.01 -6.19 13.73
N GLN A 458 -37.04 -6.79 12.53
CA GLN A 458 -37.82 -6.28 11.41
C GLN A 458 -39.32 -6.28 11.78
N PRO A 459 -40.00 -5.11 11.76
CA PRO A 459 -41.41 -5.04 12.14
C PRO A 459 -42.29 -5.87 11.22
N ILE A 460 -43.13 -6.71 11.81
CA ILE A 460 -44.12 -7.53 11.10
C ILE A 460 -45.37 -6.68 10.86
N GLU A 461 -45.91 -6.72 9.64
CA GLU A 461 -47.13 -5.96 9.34
C GLU A 461 -48.31 -6.46 10.20
N PRO A 462 -49.09 -5.55 10.83
CA PRO A 462 -50.24 -5.94 11.61
C PRO A 462 -51.26 -6.73 10.78
N ASN A 463 -51.70 -7.88 11.30
CA ASN A 463 -52.73 -8.71 10.68
C ASN A 463 -54.00 -7.88 10.38
N PRO A 464 -54.67 -8.06 9.22
CA PRO A 464 -55.93 -7.41 8.88
C PRO A 464 -57.00 -7.40 9.99
N VAL A 465 -57.05 -8.44 10.84
CA VAL A 465 -58.01 -8.53 11.95
C VAL A 465 -57.71 -7.53 13.08
N TYR A 466 -56.43 -7.25 13.36
CA TYR A 466 -56.01 -6.25 14.36
C TYR A 466 -56.19 -4.80 13.88
N LYS A 467 -56.29 -4.57 12.56
CA LYS A 467 -56.61 -3.28 11.96
C LYS A 467 -58.06 -2.83 12.24
N ILE A 468 -58.94 -3.74 12.68
CA ILE A 468 -60.36 -3.46 13.00
C ILE A 468 -60.54 -2.93 14.44
N ILE A 469 -59.73 -3.41 15.38
CA ILE A 469 -59.86 -3.08 16.83
C ILE A 469 -59.20 -1.74 17.17
N SER A 470 -58.13 -1.36 16.45
CA SER A 470 -57.39 -0.11 16.67
C SER A 470 -56.75 0.37 15.35
N PRO A 471 -57.54 0.88 14.38
CA PRO A 471 -57.08 1.14 13.01
C PRO A 471 -55.96 2.18 12.91
N SER A 472 -56.01 3.22 13.74
CA SER A 472 -55.11 4.37 13.64
C SER A 472 -53.81 4.21 14.44
N LYS A 473 -53.84 3.57 15.61
CA LYS A 473 -52.64 3.44 16.47
C LYS A 473 -51.72 2.30 16.04
N SER A 474 -52.26 1.16 15.60
CA SER A 474 -51.45 0.01 15.17
C SER A 474 -50.70 0.29 13.87
N LYS A 475 -51.36 0.96 12.91
CA LYS A 475 -50.75 1.40 11.65
C LYS A 475 -49.69 2.49 11.87
N LYS A 476 -49.95 3.47 12.75
CA LYS A 476 -48.97 4.51 13.10
C LYS A 476 -47.75 3.94 13.81
N LEU A 477 -47.94 3.02 14.77
CA LEU A 477 -46.84 2.37 15.46
C LEU A 477 -46.00 1.50 14.51
N TYR A 478 -46.65 0.66 13.68
CA TYR A 478 -45.94 -0.12 12.65
C TYR A 478 -45.14 0.79 11.71
N ASN A 479 -45.76 1.85 11.16
CA ASN A 479 -45.09 2.80 10.26
C ASN A 479 -43.88 3.47 10.93
N HIS A 480 -44.01 3.87 12.20
CA HIS A 480 -42.90 4.49 12.93
C HIS A 480 -41.77 3.48 13.22
N THR A 481 -42.12 2.25 13.63
CA THR A 481 -41.11 1.21 13.91
C THR A 481 -40.41 0.75 12.62
N ILE A 482 -41.11 0.65 11.49
CA ILE A 482 -40.48 0.29 10.21
C ILE A 482 -39.63 1.44 9.65
N GLU A 483 -40.02 2.70 9.86
CA GLU A 483 -39.18 3.87 9.58
C GLU A 483 -37.88 3.82 10.39
N ASN A 484 -37.96 3.60 11.71
CA ASN A 484 -36.78 3.49 12.57
C ASN A 484 -35.89 2.29 12.19
N TRP A 485 -36.48 1.11 11.96
CA TRP A 485 -35.72 -0.06 11.51
C TRP A 485 -35.04 0.20 10.15
N THR A 486 -35.72 0.90 9.23
CA THR A 486 -35.16 1.27 7.93
C THR A 486 -34.00 2.28 8.07
N ALA A 487 -34.09 3.22 9.01
CA ALA A 487 -33.04 4.21 9.22
C ALA A 487 -31.79 3.63 9.90
N PHE A 488 -31.97 2.74 10.89
CA PHE A 488 -30.88 2.31 11.77
C PHE A 488 -30.39 0.88 11.53
N CYS A 489 -31.27 -0.05 11.14
CA CYS A 489 -30.91 -1.46 10.98
C CYS A 489 -30.63 -1.85 9.52
N LYS A 490 -31.41 -1.29 8.57
CA LYS A 490 -31.27 -1.61 7.14
C LYS A 490 -29.88 -1.30 6.56
N PRO A 491 -29.21 -0.17 6.88
CA PRO A 491 -27.87 0.11 6.34
C PRO A 491 -26.84 -0.96 6.69
N PHE A 492 -26.87 -1.48 7.93
CA PHE A 492 -26.01 -2.59 8.34
C PHE A 492 -26.31 -3.86 7.55
N ILE A 493 -27.60 -4.19 7.37
CA ILE A 493 -28.01 -5.38 6.61
C ILE A 493 -27.60 -5.28 5.14
N GLU A 494 -27.73 -4.12 4.52
CA GLU A 494 -27.26 -3.90 3.14
C GLU A 494 -25.73 -3.95 3.05
N ASN A 495 -25.00 -3.37 4.02
CA ASN A 495 -23.55 -3.51 4.09
C ASN A 495 -23.13 -4.98 4.20
N PHE A 496 -23.80 -5.76 5.05
CA PHE A 496 -23.55 -7.19 5.19
C PHE A 496 -23.79 -7.96 3.87
N LYS A 497 -24.86 -7.64 3.14
CA LYS A 497 -25.10 -8.23 1.80
C LYS A 497 -24.01 -7.82 0.81
N ASN A 498 -23.54 -6.58 0.87
CA ASN A 498 -22.43 -6.13 0.02
C ASN A 498 -21.16 -6.91 0.34
N LEU A 499 -20.83 -7.15 1.62
CA LEU A 499 -19.70 -8.01 1.99
C LEU A 499 -19.85 -9.43 1.41
N GLN A 500 -21.06 -10.00 1.44
CA GLN A 500 -21.31 -11.32 0.82
C GLN A 500 -21.16 -11.29 -0.70
N ALA A 501 -21.62 -10.23 -1.36
CA ALA A 501 -21.47 -10.06 -2.80
C ALA A 501 -20.00 -9.90 -3.19
N ASN A 502 -19.25 -9.07 -2.45
CA ASN A 502 -17.81 -8.90 -2.62
C ASN A 502 -17.08 -10.23 -2.45
N LEU A 503 -17.42 -11.03 -1.44
CA LEU A 503 -16.81 -12.36 -1.26
C LEU A 503 -16.99 -13.25 -2.49
N VAL A 504 -18.20 -13.28 -3.08
CA VAL A 504 -18.47 -14.06 -4.30
C VAL A 504 -17.66 -13.54 -5.48
N GLU A 505 -17.54 -12.22 -5.62
CA GLU A 505 -16.76 -11.59 -6.67
C GLU A 505 -15.26 -11.88 -6.53
N GLU A 506 -14.69 -11.71 -5.34
CA GLU A 506 -13.27 -12.00 -5.07
C GLU A 506 -12.94 -13.48 -5.31
N THR A 507 -13.79 -14.41 -4.87
CA THR A 507 -13.61 -15.85 -5.16
C THR A 507 -13.58 -16.11 -6.66
N LYS A 508 -14.49 -15.50 -7.42
CA LYS A 508 -14.54 -15.67 -8.88
C LYS A 508 -13.29 -15.12 -9.57
N ILE A 509 -12.84 -13.92 -9.19
CA ILE A 509 -11.63 -13.33 -9.77
C ILE A 509 -10.42 -14.23 -9.49
N LYS A 510 -10.32 -14.77 -8.28
CA LYS A 510 -9.26 -15.72 -7.93
C LYS A 510 -9.30 -17.00 -8.78
N GLU A 511 -10.48 -17.61 -8.96
CA GLU A 511 -10.65 -18.80 -9.80
C GLU A 511 -10.25 -18.53 -11.28
N ASP A 512 -10.62 -17.35 -11.80
CA ASP A 512 -10.22 -16.92 -13.15
C ASP A 512 -8.70 -16.79 -13.26
N LYS A 513 -8.01 -16.28 -12.23
CA LYS A 513 -6.54 -16.18 -12.17
C LYS A 513 -5.86 -17.54 -12.08
N ILE A 514 -6.36 -18.45 -11.25
CA ILE A 514 -5.87 -19.83 -11.17
C ILE A 514 -5.93 -20.50 -12.54
N THR A 515 -7.04 -20.33 -13.26
CA THR A 515 -7.19 -20.85 -14.63
C THR A 515 -6.14 -20.28 -15.59
N ILE A 516 -5.81 -18.98 -15.47
CA ILE A 516 -4.75 -18.35 -16.28
C ILE A 516 -3.38 -18.94 -15.93
N VAL A 517 -3.07 -19.12 -14.64
CA VAL A 517 -1.82 -19.75 -14.18
C VAL A 517 -1.67 -21.16 -14.75
N GLU A 518 -2.72 -21.97 -14.74
CA GLU A 518 -2.72 -23.30 -15.35
C GLU A 518 -2.44 -23.26 -16.86
N GLN A 519 -3.09 -22.35 -17.59
CA GLN A 519 -2.88 -22.18 -19.03
C GLN A 519 -1.46 -21.73 -19.37
N LEU A 520 -0.92 -20.77 -18.59
CA LEU A 520 0.44 -20.27 -18.75
C LEU A 520 1.50 -21.33 -18.43
N THR A 521 1.31 -22.10 -17.35
CA THR A 521 2.19 -23.22 -16.98
C THR A 521 2.23 -24.27 -18.09
N ASN A 522 1.08 -24.62 -18.66
CA ASN A 522 1.01 -25.54 -19.79
C ASN A 522 1.70 -24.98 -21.04
N ARG A 523 1.54 -23.68 -21.35
CA ARG A 523 2.24 -23.05 -22.48
C ARG A 523 3.75 -23.00 -22.24
N GLN A 524 4.20 -22.72 -21.02
CA GLN A 524 5.61 -22.72 -20.65
C GLN A 524 6.26 -24.07 -20.94
N ALA A 525 5.63 -25.16 -20.49
CA ALA A 525 6.10 -26.52 -20.76
C ALA A 525 6.19 -26.84 -22.27
N SER A 526 5.21 -26.38 -23.06
CA SER A 526 5.24 -26.49 -24.53
C SER A 526 6.43 -25.73 -25.13
N VAL A 527 6.65 -24.48 -24.70
CA VAL A 527 7.76 -23.64 -25.18
C VAL A 527 9.12 -24.29 -24.86
N GLU A 528 9.28 -24.85 -23.66
CA GLU A 528 10.49 -25.58 -23.29
C GLU A 528 10.72 -26.82 -24.15
N GLN A 529 9.65 -27.54 -24.52
CA GLN A 529 9.74 -28.67 -25.42
C GLN A 529 10.14 -28.23 -26.84
N GLU A 530 9.57 -27.14 -27.35
CA GLU A 530 9.89 -26.57 -28.66
C GLU A 530 11.36 -26.10 -28.71
N LEU A 531 11.83 -25.40 -27.67
CA LEU A 531 13.24 -25.01 -27.52
C LEU A 531 14.16 -26.23 -27.63
N LYS A 532 13.91 -27.28 -26.82
CA LYS A 532 14.72 -28.52 -26.84
C LYS A 532 14.71 -29.20 -28.20
N GLN A 533 13.58 -29.22 -28.91
CA GLN A 533 13.49 -29.81 -30.24
C GLN A 533 14.31 -29.03 -31.27
N ASN A 534 14.23 -27.70 -31.24
CA ASN A 534 15.02 -26.83 -32.11
C ASN A 534 16.51 -26.95 -31.80
N SER A 535 16.91 -26.98 -30.53
CA SER A 535 18.31 -27.21 -30.12
C SER A 535 18.87 -28.51 -30.70
N LYS A 536 18.10 -29.60 -30.65
CA LYS A 536 18.50 -30.90 -31.24
C LYS A 536 18.69 -30.80 -32.76
N LYS A 537 17.78 -30.10 -33.46
CA LYS A 537 17.88 -29.89 -34.91
C LYS A 537 19.10 -29.03 -35.26
N ILE A 538 19.31 -27.92 -34.55
CA ILE A 538 20.48 -27.04 -34.74
C ILE A 538 21.77 -27.83 -34.61
N LYS A 539 21.90 -28.62 -33.54
CA LYS A 539 23.05 -29.50 -33.33
C LYS A 539 23.28 -30.44 -34.51
N THR A 540 22.24 -31.16 -34.96
CA THR A 540 22.36 -32.11 -36.08
C THR A 540 22.82 -31.41 -37.37
N VAL A 541 22.25 -30.25 -37.70
CA VAL A 541 22.65 -29.48 -38.88
C VAL A 541 24.09 -28.98 -38.74
N PHE A 542 24.48 -28.50 -37.56
CA PHE A 542 25.83 -28.03 -37.31
C PHE A 542 26.87 -29.15 -37.35
N GLU A 543 26.56 -30.35 -36.84
CA GLU A 543 27.46 -31.51 -36.90
C GLU A 543 27.78 -31.95 -38.35
N GLN A 544 26.83 -31.74 -39.27
CA GLN A 544 26.98 -32.12 -40.68
C GLN A 544 27.76 -31.09 -41.51
N ALA A 545 27.53 -29.79 -41.28
CA ALA A 545 28.00 -28.73 -42.16
C ALA A 545 28.73 -27.57 -41.45
N GLY A 546 28.87 -27.62 -40.12
CA GLY A 546 29.41 -26.54 -39.31
C GLY A 546 30.94 -26.52 -39.22
N ASN A 547 31.49 -25.33 -38.95
CA ASN A 547 32.92 -25.15 -38.73
C ASN A 547 33.31 -25.44 -37.28
N LYS A 548 33.99 -26.57 -37.04
CA LYS A 548 34.43 -27.00 -35.71
C LYS A 548 35.42 -26.05 -35.02
N SER A 549 36.22 -25.30 -35.77
CA SER A 549 37.16 -24.31 -35.19
C SER A 549 36.38 -23.14 -34.59
N VAL A 550 35.45 -22.57 -35.36
CA VAL A 550 34.57 -21.47 -34.91
C VAL A 550 33.79 -21.89 -33.66
N LEU A 551 33.30 -23.13 -33.63
CA LEU A 551 32.59 -23.68 -32.47
C LEU A 551 33.49 -23.74 -31.21
N LYS A 552 34.74 -24.18 -31.36
CA LYS A 552 35.71 -24.25 -30.26
C LYS A 552 36.07 -22.86 -29.74
N ASP A 553 36.27 -21.90 -30.63
CA ASP A 553 36.58 -20.53 -30.27
C ASP A 553 35.40 -19.89 -29.54
N LEU A 554 34.17 -20.08 -30.04
CA LEU A 554 32.95 -19.58 -29.41
C LEU A 554 32.75 -20.17 -28.00
N LEU A 555 32.96 -21.48 -27.84
CA LEU A 555 32.93 -22.14 -26.53
C LEU A 555 33.93 -21.48 -25.56
N THR A 556 35.13 -21.18 -26.03
CA THR A 556 36.16 -20.53 -25.22
C THR A 556 35.70 -19.14 -24.77
N GLN A 557 35.21 -18.31 -25.71
CA GLN A 557 34.74 -16.96 -25.41
C GLN A 557 33.57 -16.95 -24.42
N ILE A 558 32.58 -17.83 -24.62
CA ILE A 558 31.41 -17.93 -23.73
C ILE A 558 31.80 -18.48 -22.36
N ARG A 559 32.71 -19.47 -22.29
CA ARG A 559 33.20 -20.01 -21.02
C ARG A 559 33.90 -18.93 -20.20
N ASP A 560 34.80 -18.17 -20.82
CA ASP A 560 35.56 -17.12 -20.14
C ASP A 560 34.64 -15.99 -19.66
N PHE A 561 33.63 -15.63 -20.47
CA PHE A 561 32.56 -14.72 -20.05
C PHE A 561 31.75 -15.29 -18.86
N THR A 562 31.34 -16.55 -18.93
CA THR A 562 30.53 -17.22 -17.90
C THR A 562 31.26 -17.27 -16.56
N ILE A 563 32.56 -17.53 -16.56
CA ILE A 563 33.40 -17.52 -15.34
C ILE A 563 33.49 -16.11 -14.77
N SER A 564 33.75 -15.11 -15.62
CA SER A 564 33.90 -13.72 -15.19
C SER A 564 32.58 -13.14 -14.65
N SER A 565 31.46 -13.43 -15.31
CA SER A 565 30.13 -12.99 -14.89
C SER A 565 29.69 -13.61 -13.56
N LYS A 566 30.04 -14.87 -13.30
CA LYS A 566 29.78 -15.54 -12.02
C LYS A 566 30.35 -14.76 -10.84
N GLY A 567 31.59 -14.28 -10.96
CA GLY A 567 32.24 -13.51 -9.91
C GLY A 567 31.55 -12.18 -9.56
N VAL A 568 30.83 -11.56 -10.51
CA VAL A 568 30.07 -10.32 -10.30
C VAL A 568 28.64 -10.61 -9.83
N LEU A 569 28.04 -11.69 -10.33
CA LEU A 569 26.69 -12.10 -9.95
C LEU A 569 26.62 -12.68 -8.53
N GLU A 570 27.66 -13.34 -8.05
CA GLU A 570 27.71 -13.99 -6.72
C GLU A 570 28.33 -13.12 -5.63
N VAL A 571 28.59 -11.83 -5.90
CA VAL A 571 29.14 -10.94 -4.86
C VAL A 571 28.11 -10.81 -3.75
N ASN A 572 28.47 -11.34 -2.58
CA ASN A 572 27.62 -11.32 -1.40
C ASN A 572 27.76 -10.01 -0.63
N ILE A 573 26.64 -9.61 -0.04
CA ILE A 573 26.55 -8.59 1.00
C ILE A 573 26.89 -9.29 2.33
N SER A 574 27.48 -8.56 3.28
CA SER A 574 27.91 -9.14 4.56
C SER A 574 26.77 -9.95 5.22
N LYS A 575 27.06 -11.15 5.71
CA LYS A 575 26.08 -12.00 6.42
C LYS A 575 25.50 -11.33 7.68
N GLU A 576 26.18 -10.33 8.20
CA GLU A 576 25.74 -9.54 9.36
C GLU A 576 24.58 -8.59 9.02
N LEU A 577 24.24 -8.42 7.73
CA LEU A 577 23.20 -7.50 7.24
C LEU A 577 21.89 -8.21 6.84
N VAL A 578 21.83 -9.55 6.91
CA VAL A 578 20.69 -10.40 6.52
C VAL A 578 19.92 -10.87 7.74
#